data_AF-A0A7V0WLY8-F1
#
_entry.id   AF-A0A7V0WLY8-F1
#
_cell.length_a   1.000
_cell.length_b   1.000
_cell.length_c   1.000
_cell.angle_alpha   90.00
_cell.angle_beta   90.00
_cell.angle_gamma   90.00
#
_symmetry.space_group_name_H-M   'P 1'
#
loop_
_entity.id
_entity.type
_entity.pdbx_description
1 polymer ?
#
loop_
_entity_poly.entity_id
_entity_poly.type
_entity_poly.pdbx_seq_one_letter_code
_entity_poly.pdbx_strand_id
1 'polypeptide(L)'
;MRVSISPFAPRKLAELPAIEGVRLAACEAGIRYRGRKDLMLALLAPGTAVGGVLTRSRMASAPVDWCRERLARGTARALVVNSGNANAFTGMKGREAVRATAEAAAEAAECTVDDVFLASTGVIGEPL
;
A
#
# COMPACT_ATOMS: atom_id res chain seq x y z
N MET A 1 19.86 3.73 15.83
CA MET A 1 21.01 3.86 14.90
C MET A 1 20.57 4.74 13.74
N ARG A 2 21.28 5.86 13.46
CA ARG A 2 21.07 6.63 12.23
C ARG A 2 21.62 5.79 11.08
N VAL A 3 20.75 5.25 10.24
CA VAL A 3 21.19 4.59 9.01
C VAL A 3 21.74 5.68 8.09
N SER A 4 22.98 5.52 7.62
CA SER A 4 23.57 6.44 6.64
C SER A 4 22.69 6.46 5.39
N ILE A 5 22.33 7.65 4.93
CA ILE A 5 21.57 7.82 3.68
C ILE A 5 22.35 7.13 2.55
N SER A 6 21.66 6.32 1.76
CA SER A 6 22.27 5.59 0.63
C SER A 6 23.06 6.56 -0.26
N PRO A 7 24.26 6.20 -0.74
CA PRO A 7 24.99 7.03 -1.69
C PRO A 7 24.24 7.21 -3.02
N PHE A 8 23.27 6.35 -3.29
CA PHE A 8 22.37 6.42 -4.45
C PHE A 8 21.08 7.20 -4.18
N ALA A 9 20.86 7.67 -2.95
CA ALA A 9 19.69 8.48 -2.66
C ALA A 9 19.79 9.79 -3.45
N PRO A 10 18.79 10.12 -4.28
CA PRO A 10 18.80 11.38 -5.00
C PRO A 10 18.86 12.54 -4.01
N ARG A 11 19.76 13.50 -4.26
CA ARG A 11 19.93 14.69 -3.39
C ARG A 11 18.68 15.58 -3.35
N LYS A 12 17.89 15.53 -4.42
CA LYS A 12 16.60 16.21 -4.55
C LYS A 12 15.62 15.22 -5.15
N LEU A 13 14.47 15.05 -4.50
CA LEU A 13 13.34 14.34 -5.09
C LEU A 13 12.65 15.25 -6.09
N ALA A 14 12.16 14.69 -7.19
CA ALA A 14 11.34 15.45 -8.13
C ALA A 14 10.05 15.90 -7.43
N GLU A 15 9.65 17.14 -7.66
CA GLU A 15 8.30 17.60 -7.30
C GLU A 15 7.33 16.94 -8.27
N LEU A 16 6.42 16.14 -7.73
CA LEU A 16 5.39 15.50 -8.52
C LEU A 16 4.26 16.51 -8.74
N PRO A 17 3.86 16.79 -10.00
CA PRO A 17 2.70 17.63 -10.25
C PRO A 17 1.44 16.96 -9.69
N ALA A 18 0.44 17.77 -9.34
CA ALA A 18 -0.87 17.23 -9.01
C ALA A 18 -1.43 16.48 -10.22
N ILE A 19 -1.92 15.27 -9.99
CA ILE A 19 -2.61 14.47 -11.01
C ILE A 19 -4.10 14.66 -10.76
N GLU A 20 -4.82 15.11 -11.78
CA GLU A 20 -6.27 15.29 -11.69
C GLU A 20 -6.95 13.98 -11.28
N GLY A 21 -7.90 14.07 -10.35
CA GLY A 21 -8.59 12.90 -9.81
C GLY A 21 -7.79 12.05 -8.82
N VAL A 22 -6.56 12.45 -8.46
CA VAL A 22 -5.73 11.77 -7.46
C VAL A 22 -5.47 12.68 -6.26
N ARG A 23 -5.79 12.21 -5.06
CA ARG A 23 -5.44 12.88 -3.80
C ARG A 23 -4.52 11.99 -2.98
N LEU A 24 -3.42 12.54 -2.49
CA LEU A 24 -2.40 11.80 -1.74
C LEU A 24 -2.28 12.35 -0.33
N ALA A 25 -2.25 11.45 0.65
CA ALA A 25 -1.91 11.77 2.03
C ALA A 25 -0.92 10.74 2.57
N ALA A 26 -0.04 11.17 3.46
CA ALA A 26 0.87 10.26 4.15
C ALA A 26 1.08 10.73 5.59
N CYS A 27 1.03 9.78 6.53
CA CYS A 27 1.10 10.01 7.96
C CYS A 27 2.12 9.08 8.63
N GLU A 28 2.40 9.36 9.90
CA GLU A 28 3.16 8.48 10.78
C GLU A 28 2.18 7.58 11.54
N ALA A 29 2.01 6.34 11.08
CA ALA A 29 1.22 5.33 11.75
C ALA A 29 2.04 4.54 12.79
N GLY A 30 3.37 4.63 12.74
CA GLY A 30 4.26 4.02 13.73
C GLY A 30 4.35 2.51 13.58
N ILE A 31 4.22 1.98 12.37
CA ILE A 31 4.17 0.55 12.03
C ILE A 31 5.47 -0.15 12.44
N ARG A 32 6.61 0.50 12.23
CA ARG A 32 7.92 -0.03 12.67
C ARG A 32 8.82 1.03 13.29
N TYR A 33 8.87 2.20 12.65
CA TYR A 33 9.80 3.27 13.02
C TYR A 33 9.02 4.50 13.45
N ARG A 34 9.50 5.20 14.48
CA ARG A 34 8.91 6.47 14.94
C ARG A 34 9.57 7.66 14.25
N GLY A 35 8.84 8.77 14.10
CA GLY A 35 9.36 10.01 13.51
C GLY A 35 9.58 9.95 12.01
N ARG A 36 8.82 9.09 11.31
CA ARG A 36 8.82 9.02 9.85
C ARG A 36 7.45 8.60 9.33
N LYS A 37 7.06 9.19 8.21
CA LYS A 37 5.88 8.75 7.45
C LYS A 37 6.10 7.31 6.97
N ASP A 38 5.12 6.47 7.25
CA ASP A 38 5.18 5.03 6.97
C ASP A 38 3.85 4.46 6.47
N LEU A 39 2.79 5.26 6.42
CA LEU A 39 1.52 4.94 5.80
C LEU A 39 1.13 6.03 4.81
N MET A 40 0.66 5.62 3.64
CA MET A 40 0.19 6.48 2.57
C MET A 40 -1.16 5.99 2.05
N LEU A 41 -2.05 6.94 1.75
CA LEU A 41 -3.31 6.71 1.06
C LEU A 41 -3.33 7.53 -0.22
N ALA A 42 -3.59 6.88 -1.35
CA ALA A 42 -4.02 7.54 -2.58
C ALA A 42 -5.52 7.33 -2.75
N LEU A 43 -6.29 8.42 -2.81
CA LEU A 43 -7.70 8.41 -3.17
C LEU A 43 -7.84 8.71 -4.66
N LEU A 44 -8.63 7.88 -5.34
CA LEU A 44 -8.83 7.93 -6.78
C LEU A 44 -10.28 8.35 -7.07
N ALA A 45 -10.45 9.21 -8.07
CA ALA A 45 -11.76 9.67 -8.49
C ALA A 45 -12.67 8.50 -8.91
N PRO A 46 -13.99 8.60 -8.72
CA PRO A 46 -14.93 7.61 -9.24
C PRO A 46 -14.75 7.38 -10.75
N GLY A 47 -14.86 6.12 -11.19
CA GLY A 47 -14.62 5.75 -12.59
C GLY A 47 -13.16 5.51 -12.97
N THR A 48 -12.23 5.56 -12.02
CA THR A 48 -10.80 5.25 -12.27
C THR A 48 -10.64 3.79 -12.69
N ALA A 49 -10.05 3.60 -13.88
CA ALA A 49 -9.62 2.29 -14.36
C ALA A 49 -8.28 1.89 -13.73
N VAL A 50 -8.10 0.60 -13.47
CA VAL A 50 -6.85 0.06 -12.91
C VAL A 50 -6.30 -1.07 -13.77
N GLY A 51 -4.97 -1.04 -13.93
CA GLY A 51 -4.18 -2.14 -14.46
C GLY A 51 -2.90 -2.24 -13.63
N GLY A 52 -2.34 -3.44 -13.55
CA GLY A 52 -1.14 -3.66 -12.75
C GLY A 52 -0.46 -4.98 -13.07
N VAL A 53 0.85 -5.01 -12.85
CA VAL A 53 1.65 -6.24 -12.86
C VAL A 53 2.11 -6.54 -11.45
N LEU A 54 2.10 -7.82 -11.10
CA LEU A 54 2.47 -8.30 -9.77
C LEU A 54 3.67 -9.23 -9.87
N THR A 55 4.35 -9.43 -8.75
CA THR A 55 5.49 -10.36 -8.71
C THR A 55 5.07 -11.78 -9.11
N ARG A 56 5.98 -12.48 -9.81
CA ARG A 56 5.87 -13.91 -10.16
C ARG A 56 6.45 -14.82 -9.07
N SER A 57 6.92 -14.25 -7.96
CA SER A 57 7.43 -15.02 -6.83
C SER A 57 6.38 -16.01 -6.33
N ARG A 58 6.80 -17.24 -6.02
CA ARG A 58 5.96 -18.24 -5.32
C ARG A 58 5.70 -17.86 -3.87
N MET A 59 6.40 -16.85 -3.38
CA MET A 59 6.37 -16.33 -2.02
C MET A 59 5.76 -14.93 -2.01
N ALA A 60 4.62 -14.76 -2.69
CA ALA A 60 3.90 -13.50 -2.72
C ALA A 60 3.39 -13.13 -1.32
N SER A 61 3.33 -11.83 -1.03
CA SER A 61 2.79 -11.32 0.23
C SER A 61 1.26 -11.29 0.19
N ALA A 62 0.63 -11.24 1.38
CA ALA A 62 -0.83 -11.13 1.49
C ALA A 62 -1.44 -9.98 0.65
N PRO A 63 -0.87 -8.75 0.63
CA PRO A 63 -1.39 -7.67 -0.22
C PRO A 63 -1.21 -7.92 -1.72
N VAL A 64 -0.18 -8.67 -2.14
CA VAL A 64 -0.04 -9.05 -3.55
C VAL A 64 -1.15 -10.02 -3.96
N ASP A 65 -1.44 -11.01 -3.12
CA ASP A 65 -2.53 -11.95 -3.37
C ASP A 65 -3.88 -11.24 -3.42
N TRP A 66 -4.12 -10.32 -2.50
CA TRP A 66 -5.30 -9.44 -2.51
C TRP A 66 -5.43 -8.68 -3.83
N CYS A 67 -4.39 -7.94 -4.23
CA CYS A 67 -4.40 -7.17 -5.46
C CYS A 67 -4.64 -8.05 -6.70
N ARG A 68 -4.10 -9.27 -6.73
CA ARG A 68 -4.30 -10.21 -7.84
C ARG A 68 -5.77 -10.57 -8.05
N GLU A 69 -6.50 -10.80 -6.96
CA GLU A 69 -7.92 -11.14 -7.01
C GLU A 69 -8.79 -9.96 -7.48
N ARG A 70 -8.40 -8.71 -7.21
CA ARG A 70 -9.20 -7.51 -7.54
C ARG A 70 -8.84 -6.89 -8.88
N LEU A 71 -7.61 -7.05 -9.37
CA LEU A 71 -7.16 -6.48 -10.65
C LEU A 71 -8.07 -6.87 -11.83
N ALA A 72 -8.66 -8.07 -11.81
CA ALA A 72 -9.58 -8.54 -12.85
C ALA A 72 -10.86 -7.68 -12.98
N ARG A 73 -11.23 -6.91 -11.95
CA ARG A 73 -12.41 -6.03 -11.97
C ARG A 73 -12.16 -4.73 -12.76
N GLY A 74 -10.90 -4.31 -12.88
CA GLY A 74 -10.52 -3.15 -13.69
C GLY A 74 -10.90 -1.77 -13.11
N THR A 75 -11.42 -1.68 -11.89
CA THR A 75 -11.73 -0.41 -11.21
C THR A 75 -10.95 -0.24 -9.90
N ALA A 76 -10.64 1.00 -9.54
CA ALA A 76 -10.02 1.34 -8.25
C ALA A 76 -10.54 2.65 -7.67
N ARG A 77 -10.55 2.74 -6.34
CA ARG A 77 -10.98 3.93 -5.58
C ARG A 77 -9.95 4.34 -4.52
N ALA A 78 -9.16 3.40 -4.01
CA ALA A 78 -8.10 3.70 -3.07
C ALA A 78 -6.88 2.78 -3.27
N LEU A 79 -5.70 3.32 -2.97
CA LEU A 79 -4.46 2.55 -2.80
C LEU A 79 -3.86 2.90 -1.44
N VAL A 80 -3.72 1.89 -0.58
CA VAL A 80 -3.05 2.00 0.72
C VAL A 80 -1.65 1.42 0.59
N VAL A 81 -0.63 2.20 0.98
CA VAL A 81 0.76 1.74 0.98
C VAL A 81 1.36 1.91 2.35
N ASN A 82 1.82 0.81 2.95
CA ASN A 82 2.56 0.85 4.20
C ASN A 82 4.03 0.47 4.00
N SER A 83 4.90 1.02 4.84
CA SER A 83 6.32 0.70 4.88
C SER A 83 6.75 0.27 6.29
N GLY A 84 7.85 -0.47 6.37
CA GLY A 84 8.37 -1.03 7.63
C GLY A 84 8.00 -2.50 7.83
N ASN A 85 6.87 -2.96 7.29
CA ASN A 85 6.44 -4.35 7.33
C ASN A 85 5.92 -4.78 5.95
N ALA A 86 6.44 -5.88 5.40
CA ALA A 86 6.07 -6.38 4.07
C ALA A 86 4.78 -7.21 4.06
N ASN A 87 4.29 -7.61 5.23
CA ASN A 87 3.18 -8.54 5.43
C ASN A 87 3.29 -9.78 4.52
N ALA A 88 4.51 -10.31 4.44
CA ALA A 88 4.87 -11.50 3.69
C ALA A 88 5.17 -12.64 4.66
N PHE A 89 4.76 -13.87 4.31
CA PHE A 89 4.90 -15.05 5.18
C PHE A 89 4.19 -14.96 6.55
N THR A 90 3.06 -14.27 6.60
CA THR A 90 2.29 -13.99 7.83
C THR A 90 1.03 -14.85 7.98
N GLY A 91 0.75 -15.75 7.02
CA GLY A 91 -0.36 -16.69 7.09
C GLY A 91 -1.74 -16.03 7.17
N MET A 92 -2.65 -16.62 7.96
CA MET A 92 -4.03 -16.13 8.09
C MET A 92 -4.08 -14.71 8.68
N LYS A 93 -3.28 -14.43 9.71
CA LYS A 93 -3.19 -13.10 10.33
C LYS A 93 -2.85 -12.02 9.31
N GLY A 94 -1.94 -12.32 8.38
CA GLY A 94 -1.60 -11.40 7.29
C GLY A 94 -2.78 -11.08 6.38
N ARG A 95 -3.59 -12.08 6.05
CA ARG A 95 -4.80 -11.92 5.22
C ARG A 95 -5.89 -11.13 5.94
N GLU A 96 -6.07 -11.38 7.24
CA GLU A 96 -6.99 -10.63 8.09
C GLU A 96 -6.58 -9.15 8.19
N ALA A 97 -5.29 -8.88 8.41
CA ALA A 97 -4.76 -7.51 8.44
C ALA A 97 -4.99 -6.77 7.11
N VAL A 98 -4.80 -7.45 5.97
CA VAL A 98 -5.10 -6.87 4.64
C VAL A 98 -6.58 -6.55 4.50
N ARG A 99 -7.46 -7.49 4.89
CA ARG A 99 -8.92 -7.27 4.83
C ARG A 99 -9.35 -6.09 5.70
N ALA A 100 -8.90 -6.04 6.96
CA ALA A 100 -9.22 -4.96 7.87
C ALA A 100 -8.73 -3.60 7.36
N THR A 101 -7.52 -3.56 6.78
CA THR A 101 -6.98 -2.34 6.17
C THR A 101 -7.82 -1.92 4.96
N ALA A 102 -8.25 -2.87 4.14
CA ALA A 102 -9.10 -2.60 2.98
C ALA A 102 -10.48 -2.08 3.38
N GLU A 103 -11.09 -2.64 4.42
CA GLU A 103 -12.38 -2.20 4.98
C GLU A 103 -12.29 -0.77 5.52
N ALA A 104 -11.28 -0.46 6.34
CA ALA A 104 -11.07 0.88 6.86
C ALA A 104 -10.82 1.91 5.74
N ALA A 105 -10.06 1.54 4.71
CA ALA A 105 -9.82 2.41 3.56
C ALA A 105 -11.05 2.58 2.68
N ALA A 106 -11.88 1.55 2.53
CA ALA A 106 -13.12 1.62 1.78
C ALA A 106 -14.13 2.55 2.46
N GLU A 107 -14.23 2.50 3.79
CA GLU A 107 -15.02 3.44 4.59
C GLU A 107 -14.53 4.87 4.38
N ALA A 108 -13.22 5.12 4.52
CA ALA A 108 -12.63 6.45 4.34
C ALA A 108 -12.74 6.99 2.90
N ALA A 109 -12.82 6.10 1.91
CA ALA A 109 -12.93 6.46 0.49
C ALA A 109 -14.37 6.46 -0.05
N GLU A 110 -15.35 6.10 0.78
CA GLU A 110 -16.75 5.92 0.39
C GLU A 110 -16.85 5.04 -0.87
N CYS A 111 -16.27 3.84 -0.79
CA CYS A 111 -16.24 2.86 -1.88
C CYS A 111 -16.44 1.43 -1.39
N THR A 112 -16.44 0.49 -2.33
CA THR A 112 -16.46 -0.94 -1.99
C THR A 112 -15.05 -1.41 -1.64
N VAL A 113 -14.96 -2.44 -0.79
CA VAL A 113 -13.69 -3.10 -0.42
C VAL A 113 -12.96 -3.64 -1.65
N ASP A 114 -13.69 -4.06 -2.68
CA ASP A 114 -13.13 -4.57 -3.93
C ASP A 114 -12.47 -3.50 -4.80
N ASP A 115 -12.69 -2.22 -4.51
CA ASP A 115 -12.04 -1.10 -5.19
C ASP A 115 -10.77 -0.62 -4.44
N VAL A 116 -10.37 -1.31 -3.37
CA VAL A 116 -9.18 -0.96 -2.58
C VAL A 116 -8.00 -1.87 -2.92
N PHE A 117 -6.88 -1.25 -3.28
CA PHE A 117 -5.60 -1.90 -3.50
C PHE A 117 -4.65 -1.62 -2.34
N LEU A 118 -3.76 -2.58 -2.07
CA LEU A 118 -2.82 -2.51 -0.96
C LEU A 118 -1.41 -2.88 -1.41
N ALA A 119 -0.43 -2.18 -0.87
CA ALA A 119 0.98 -2.53 -1.02
C ALA A 119 1.70 -2.41 0.33
N SER A 120 2.60 -3.36 0.60
CA SER A 120 3.37 -3.41 1.84
C SER A 120 4.83 -3.67 1.51
N THR A 121 5.73 -2.97 2.19
CA THR A 121 7.18 -3.17 2.02
C THR A 121 7.91 -3.05 3.36
N GLY A 122 8.89 -3.92 3.60
CA GLY A 122 9.62 -3.96 4.85
C GLY A 122 10.07 -5.37 5.21
N VAL A 123 10.04 -5.68 6.50
CA VAL A 123 10.50 -6.99 6.99
C VAL A 123 9.49 -8.09 6.66
N ILE A 124 10.02 -9.28 6.35
CA ILE A 124 9.29 -10.50 6.01
C ILE A 124 9.15 -11.36 7.26
N GLY A 125 7.98 -11.97 7.47
CA GLY A 125 7.70 -12.90 8.57
C GLY A 125 7.20 -12.25 9.87
N GLU A 126 7.16 -10.93 9.95
CA GLU A 126 6.57 -10.20 11.08
C GLU A 126 5.08 -9.90 10.80
N PRO A 127 4.14 -10.27 11.68
CA PRO A 127 2.74 -9.88 11.55
C PRO A 127 2.60 -8.34 11.53
N LEU A 128 1.70 -7.86 10.67
CA LEU A 128 1.32 -6.45 10.58
C LEU A 128 0.34 -6.09 11.70
#